data_AF-A0A6B2YUI6-F1
#
_entry.id   AF-A0A6B2YUI6-F1
#
_cell.length_a   1.000
_cell.length_b   1.000
_cell.length_c   1.000
_cell.angle_alpha   90.00
_cell.angle_beta   90.00
_cell.angle_gamma   90.00
#
_symmetry.space_group_name_H-M   'P 1'
#
loop_
_entity.id
_entity.type
_entity.pdbx_description
1 polymer ?
#
loop_
_entity_poly.entity_id
_entity_poly.type
_entity_poly.pdbx_seq_one_letter_code
_entity_poly.pdbx_strand_id
1 'polypeptide(L)'
;TYGIAQKLALDKKDFQGIRDAFEFDPVAEKYIKVDPMHEARWYPTLTTLGDGKILSVSGLDDIGQLVPGKNEIYDPKTKEWTYTD
;
A
#
# COMPACT_ATOMS: atom_id res chain seq x y z
N THR A 1 -5.11 29.20 6.11
CA THR A 1 -4.93 27.84 5.55
C THR A 1 -3.45 27.61 5.39
N TYR A 2 -2.87 26.62 6.06
CA TYR A 2 -1.45 26.30 5.94
C TYR A 2 -1.26 25.20 4.90
N GLY A 3 -0.28 25.35 4.00
CA GLY A 3 0.08 24.31 3.03
C GLY A 3 0.88 23.21 3.71
N ILE A 4 0.57 21.95 3.40
CA ILE A 4 1.35 20.79 3.83
C ILE A 4 2.30 20.42 2.69
N ALA A 5 3.58 20.20 3.02
CA ALA A 5 4.59 19.75 2.08
C ALA A 5 5.46 18.67 2.72
N GLN A 6 5.88 17.70 1.92
CA GLN A 6 6.97 16.80 2.30
C GLN A 6 8.32 17.53 2.32
N LYS A 7 9.40 16.79 2.63
CA LYS A 7 10.77 17.32 2.73
C LYS A 7 11.11 18.24 1.55
N LEU A 8 11.35 19.51 1.87
CA LEU A 8 11.84 20.50 0.92
C LEU A 8 13.38 20.43 0.89
N ALA A 9 13.93 19.78 -0.13
CA ALA A 9 15.37 19.61 -0.30
C ALA A 9 15.79 19.70 -1.79
N LEU A 10 17.09 19.61 -2.05
CA LEU A 10 17.65 19.68 -3.40
C LEU A 10 17.34 18.43 -4.25
N ASP A 11 17.05 17.29 -3.62
CA ASP A 11 16.63 16.04 -4.28
C ASP A 11 15.12 16.02 -4.56
N LYS A 12 14.67 16.90 -5.45
CA LYS A 12 13.25 16.99 -5.80
C LYS A 12 12.76 15.69 -6.43
N LYS A 13 11.74 15.07 -5.82
CA LYS A 13 11.06 13.87 -6.31
C LYS A 13 9.55 14.08 -6.24
N ASP A 14 8.85 13.62 -7.26
CA ASP A 14 7.39 13.60 -7.33
C ASP A 14 6.94 12.14 -7.28
N PHE A 15 6.75 11.66 -6.05
CA PHE A 15 6.53 10.26 -5.74
C PHE A 15 5.06 10.02 -5.43
N GLN A 16 4.37 9.28 -6.31
CA GLN A 16 2.94 8.99 -6.21
C GLN A 16 2.69 7.48 -6.09
N GLY A 17 1.89 7.09 -5.10
CA GLY A 17 1.52 5.70 -4.86
C GLY A 17 0.57 5.15 -5.92
N ILE A 18 0.51 3.82 -5.99
CA ILE A 18 -0.51 3.09 -6.77
C ILE A 18 -1.27 2.15 -5.85
N ARG A 19 -2.45 1.71 -6.28
CA ARG A 19 -3.30 0.76 -5.55
C ARG A 19 -3.07 -0.71 -5.92
N ASP A 20 -2.34 -0.97 -7.01
CA ASP A 20 -2.22 -2.32 -7.55
C ASP A 20 -1.57 -3.30 -6.55
N ALA A 21 -2.10 -4.51 -6.51
CA ALA A 21 -1.57 -5.61 -5.71
C ALA A 21 -1.46 -6.87 -6.58
N PHE A 22 -0.42 -7.66 -6.30
CA PHE A 22 -0.13 -8.90 -7.02
C PHE A 22 0.40 -9.96 -6.05
N GLU A 23 -0.01 -11.20 -6.27
CA GLU A 23 0.64 -12.38 -5.71
C GLU A 23 1.66 -12.90 -6.72
N PHE A 24 2.89 -13.15 -6.28
CA PHE A 24 3.89 -13.80 -7.13
C PHE A 24 3.78 -15.32 -6.99
N ASP A 25 3.49 -16.02 -8.09
CA ASP A 25 3.55 -17.47 -8.17
C ASP A 25 4.97 -17.90 -8.57
N PRO A 26 5.74 -18.55 -7.66
CA PRO A 26 7.11 -18.95 -7.93
C PRO A 26 7.23 -20.17 -8.85
N VAL A 27 6.15 -20.94 -9.07
CA VAL A 27 6.16 -22.10 -9.98
C VAL A 27 5.89 -21.63 -11.41
N ALA A 28 4.92 -20.74 -11.59
CA ALA A 28 4.59 -20.17 -12.89
C ALA A 28 5.49 -18.98 -13.28
N GLU A 29 6.28 -18.46 -12.34
CA GLU A 29 7.12 -17.26 -12.46
C GLU A 29 6.33 -16.03 -12.95
N LYS A 30 5.14 -15.84 -12.40
CA LYS A 30 4.19 -14.81 -12.85
C LYS A 30 3.58 -14.03 -11.70
N TYR A 31 3.32 -12.76 -11.95
CA TYR A 31 2.48 -11.92 -11.11
C TYR A 31 1.01 -12.17 -11.43
N ILE A 32 0.26 -12.58 -10.44
CA ILE A 32 -1.18 -12.79 -10.51
C ILE A 32 -1.84 -11.57 -9.89
N LYS A 33 -2.62 -10.84 -10.70
CA LYS A 33 -3.35 -9.66 -10.22
C LYS A 33 -4.40 -10.10 -9.19
N VAL A 34 -4.42 -9.43 -8.05
CA VAL A 34 -5.45 -9.57 -7.01
C VAL A 34 -6.18 -8.25 -6.84
N ASP A 35 -7.13 -8.18 -5.91
CA ASP A 35 -7.85 -6.93 -5.70
C ASP A 35 -6.89 -5.82 -5.27
N PRO A 36 -7.10 -4.59 -5.79
CA PRO A 36 -6.28 -3.46 -5.41
C PRO A 36 -6.56 -3.03 -3.96
N MET A 37 -5.57 -2.41 -3.32
CA MET A 37 -5.76 -1.73 -2.04
C MET A 37 -6.78 -0.59 -2.19
N HIS A 38 -7.49 -0.28 -1.09
CA HIS A 38 -8.33 0.90 -1.01
C HIS A 38 -7.51 2.17 -0.96
N GLU A 39 -6.28 2.19 -0.45
CA GLU A 39 -5.41 3.37 -0.48
C GLU A 39 -4.24 3.18 -1.47
N ALA A 40 -3.93 4.24 -2.22
CA ALA A 40 -2.69 4.25 -3.02
C ALA A 40 -1.49 4.33 -2.06
N ARG A 41 -0.44 3.54 -2.30
CA ARG A 41 0.72 3.50 -1.41
C ARG A 41 2.03 3.42 -2.17
N TRP A 42 2.87 4.43 -2.01
CA TRP A 42 4.30 4.38 -2.26
C TRP A 42 5.03 3.96 -0.98
N TYR A 43 5.91 2.97 -1.05
CA TYR A 43 6.64 2.41 0.11
C TYR A 43 5.73 2.02 1.29
N PRO A 44 4.68 1.20 1.08
CA PRO A 44 3.99 0.56 2.19
C PRO A 44 4.88 -0.49 2.86
N THR A 45 4.61 -0.77 4.13
CA THR A 45 5.09 -1.99 4.79
C THR A 45 3.99 -3.04 4.77
N LEU A 46 4.34 -4.26 4.36
CA LEU A 46 3.49 -5.45 4.43
C LEU A 46 4.02 -6.37 5.54
N THR A 47 3.20 -6.71 6.52
CA THR A 47 3.56 -7.60 7.64
C THR A 47 2.50 -8.68 7.83
N THR A 48 2.93 -9.93 8.00
CA THR A 48 2.03 -11.05 8.29
C THR A 48 1.57 -11.03 9.74
N LEU A 49 0.27 -11.15 9.95
CA LEU A 49 -0.38 -11.25 11.26
C LEU A 49 -0.44 -12.72 11.73
N GLY A 50 -0.75 -12.93 13.01
CA GLY A 50 -0.80 -14.27 13.61
C GLY A 50 -1.87 -15.20 13.02
N ASP A 51 -2.87 -14.65 12.33
CA ASP A 51 -3.93 -15.41 11.66
C ASP A 51 -3.64 -15.66 10.17
N GLY A 52 -2.47 -15.26 9.68
CA GLY A 52 -2.03 -15.43 8.29
C GLY A 52 -2.48 -14.33 7.33
N LYS A 53 -3.25 -13.33 7.79
CA LYS A 53 -3.57 -12.15 6.98
C LYS A 53 -2.38 -11.19 6.91
N ILE A 54 -2.39 -10.28 5.93
CA ILE A 54 -1.29 -9.34 5.70
C ILE A 54 -1.75 -7.92 6.00
N LEU A 55 -1.12 -7.26 6.96
CA LEU A 55 -1.34 -5.87 7.29
C LEU A 55 -0.49 -4.97 6.38
N SER A 56 -1.12 -4.00 5.73
CA SER A 56 -0.49 -2.90 5.01
C SER A 56 -0.59 -1.60 5.80
N VAL A 57 0.56 -0.94 6.02
CA VAL A 57 0.66 0.28 6.85
C VAL A 57 1.42 1.36 6.10
N SER A 58 0.98 2.61 6.29
CA SER A 58 1.67 3.83 5.82
C SER A 58 1.82 3.91 4.30
N GLY A 59 2.77 4.70 3.82
CA GLY A 59 3.05 4.96 2.42
C GLY A 59 2.51 6.30 1.93
N LEU A 60 2.90 6.68 0.72
CA LEU A 60 2.41 7.90 0.06
C LEU A 60 1.23 7.62 -0.86
N ASP A 61 0.21 8.46 -0.82
CA ASP A 61 -0.97 8.37 -1.66
C ASP A 61 -0.71 8.77 -3.12
N ASP A 62 -1.78 8.84 -3.91
CA ASP A 62 -1.76 9.15 -5.34
C ASP A 62 -1.31 10.59 -5.66
N ILE A 63 -1.20 11.46 -4.64
CA ILE A 63 -0.68 12.83 -4.75
C ILE A 63 0.59 13.03 -3.91
N GLY A 64 1.19 11.96 -3.42
CA GLY A 64 2.46 11.99 -2.68
C GLY A 64 2.33 12.48 -1.23
N GLN A 65 1.14 12.47 -0.64
CA GLN A 65 0.94 12.74 0.78
C GLN A 65 0.97 11.46 1.61
N LEU A 66 1.30 11.58 2.89
CA LEU A 66 1.30 10.41 3.78
C LEU A 66 -0.14 9.94 4.00
N VAL A 67 -0.41 8.64 3.79
CA VAL A 67 -1.72 8.05 4.07
C VAL A 67 -2.06 8.23 5.57
N PRO A 68 -3.21 8.83 5.93
CA PRO A 68 -3.50 9.29 7.29
C PRO A 68 -3.96 8.15 8.22
N GLY A 69 -3.08 7.19 8.51
CA GLY A 69 -3.34 6.10 9.47
C GLY A 69 -4.44 5.11 9.06
N LYS A 70 -4.95 5.21 7.83
CA LYS A 70 -5.85 4.23 7.24
C LYS A 70 -5.03 3.00 6.88
N ASN A 71 -5.07 1.97 7.71
CA ASN A 71 -4.38 0.70 7.44
C ASN A 71 -5.37 -0.32 6.90
N GLU A 72 -4.85 -1.33 6.21
CA GLU A 72 -5.67 -2.30 5.49
C GLU A 72 -5.12 -3.71 5.70
N ILE A 73 -6.01 -4.69 5.72
CA ILE A 73 -5.69 -6.11 5.85
C ILE A 73 -6.07 -6.81 4.55
N TYR A 74 -5.13 -7.55 3.98
CA TYR A 74 -5.34 -8.50 2.90
C TYR A 74 -5.62 -9.89 3.47
N ASP A 75 -6.70 -10.53 3.02
CA ASP A 75 -6.97 -11.94 3.29
C ASP A 75 -6.59 -12.80 2.07
N PRO A 76 -5.51 -13.61 2.12
CA PRO A 76 -5.11 -14.46 1.00
C PRO A 76 -6.15 -15.49 0.56
N LYS A 77 -7.16 -15.79 1.40
CA LYS A 77 -8.23 -16.74 1.06
C LYS A 77 -9.28 -16.12 0.14
N THR A 78 -9.62 -14.86 0.36
CA THR A 78 -10.59 -14.13 -0.49
C THR A 78 -9.90 -13.32 -1.57
N LYS A 79 -8.61 -13.01 -1.38
CA LYS A 79 -7.81 -12.10 -2.21
C LYS A 79 -8.33 -10.67 -2.22
N GLU A 80 -8.97 -10.26 -1.13
CA GLU A 80 -9.59 -8.96 -0.95
C GLU A 80 -8.87 -8.15 0.15
N TRP A 81 -9.04 -6.82 0.09
CA TRP A 81 -8.56 -5.87 1.10
C TRP A 81 -9.71 -5.30 1.91
N THR A 82 -9.50 -5.15 3.21
CA THR A 82 -10.45 -4.52 4.14
C THR A 82 -9.72 -3.55 5.05
N TYR A 83 -10.31 -2.40 5.37
CA TYR A 83 -9.72 -1.49 6.36
C TYR A 83 -9.59 -2.16 7.73
N THR A 84 -8.56 -1.78 8.49
CA THR A 84 -8.52 -2.03 9.93
C THR A 84 -9.47 -1.05 10.60
N ASP A 85 -10.43 -1.55 11.39
CA ASP A 85 -11.30 -0.71 12.22
C ASP A 85 -10.51 0.11 13.27
#